data_AF-A0A1Q9S6F7-F1
#
_entry.id   AF-A0A1Q9S6F7-F1
#
_cell.length_a   1.000
_cell.length_b   1.000
_cell.length_c   1.000
_cell.angle_alpha   90.00
_cell.angle_beta   90.00
_cell.angle_gamma   90.00
#
_symmetry.space_group_name_H-M   'P 1'
#
loop_
_entity.id
_entity.type
_entity.pdbx_description
1 polymer ?
#
loop_
_entity_poly.entity_id
_entity_poly.type
_entity_poly.pdbx_seq_one_letter_code
_entity_poly.pdbx_strand_id
1 'polypeptide(L)'
;MSSTHRRRATTAAALCLAVALGGCGAIPRSGPVHRHAEPTRTTAEPTYDVAPAGPQDGAAPEQVIRGFLAAGTGVGDDYSVAREYLTPELAATWHPDARTIVHRGEPSLVPRLEENEYRMSLEVAAVVDGTGVIERKPAGAAEVLDFDVVQVDGQWRISDAPDATVLTATDFEEIFEPHQLYFADTDESNFVADPRWFPDRTPVSTSIVRGLLGGPAPYLRGAVSTAFPAGTTLAGSAVPVRNGTATVELSVPDFDPANIETNRRMHDQLALSLRSLTSVNDVELLVDGAPVELGAGWTDAAPVEDVTVPSRQIGLRDGGLVFYQGGQTDVVNGLASLDGHRPSSPAMDTAAEHFAFVDAGTGAW
;
A
#
# COMPACT_ATOMS: atom_id res chain seq x y z
N MET A 1 33.10 -76.67 10.72
CA MET A 1 31.83 -76.03 10.30
C MET A 1 31.75 -74.53 10.70
N SER A 2 32.82 -73.74 10.58
CA SER A 2 32.81 -72.32 10.98
C SER A 2 33.26 -71.30 9.90
N SER A 3 33.77 -71.75 8.75
CA SER A 3 34.29 -70.85 7.71
C SER A 3 33.26 -70.38 6.68
N THR A 4 32.14 -71.11 6.52
CA THR A 4 31.08 -70.79 5.53
C THR A 4 30.13 -69.71 6.03
N HIS A 5 29.87 -69.62 7.34
CA HIS A 5 29.03 -68.57 7.92
C HIS A 5 29.71 -67.19 7.94
N ARG A 6 31.02 -67.14 8.21
CA ARG A 6 31.78 -65.87 8.18
C ARG A 6 31.81 -65.25 6.79
N ARG A 7 31.97 -66.06 5.73
CA ARG A 7 31.99 -65.56 4.34
C ARG A 7 30.64 -65.00 3.92
N ARG A 8 29.52 -65.66 4.27
CA ARG A 8 28.17 -65.18 3.95
C ARG A 8 27.80 -63.88 4.69
N ALA A 9 28.25 -63.74 5.95
CA ALA A 9 28.04 -62.51 6.72
C ALA A 9 28.81 -61.32 6.13
N THR A 10 30.06 -61.51 5.68
CA THR A 10 30.83 -60.46 5.02
C THR A 10 30.27 -60.05 3.66
N THR A 11 29.70 -60.98 2.88
CA THR A 11 29.08 -60.64 1.59
C THR A 11 27.76 -59.88 1.79
N ALA A 12 26.96 -60.25 2.79
CA ALA A 12 25.73 -59.55 3.13
C ALA A 12 26.01 -58.11 3.64
N ALA A 13 27.02 -57.95 4.51
CA ALA A 13 27.41 -56.63 5.02
C ALA A 13 27.95 -55.71 3.90
N ALA A 14 28.75 -56.24 2.97
CA ALA A 14 29.24 -55.49 1.83
C ALA A 14 28.12 -55.07 0.87
N LEU A 15 27.11 -55.92 0.67
CA LEU A 15 25.96 -55.61 -0.18
C LEU A 15 25.04 -54.55 0.47
N CYS A 16 24.81 -54.62 1.78
CA CYS A 16 24.06 -53.59 2.51
C CYS A 16 24.77 -52.23 2.51
N LEU A 17 26.11 -52.22 2.62
CA LEU A 17 26.89 -50.99 2.57
C LEU A 17 26.89 -50.34 1.15
N ALA A 18 26.89 -51.17 0.10
CA ALA A 18 26.79 -50.68 -1.27
C ALA A 18 25.42 -50.06 -1.61
N VAL A 19 24.33 -50.59 -1.04
CA VAL A 19 22.98 -50.03 -1.22
C VAL A 19 22.79 -48.73 -0.42
N ALA A 20 23.41 -48.60 0.75
CA ALA A 20 23.33 -47.38 1.57
C ALA A 20 24.06 -46.17 0.95
N LEU A 21 25.05 -46.39 0.08
CA LEU A 21 25.83 -45.32 -0.57
C LEU A 21 25.19 -44.80 -1.88
N GLY A 22 24.10 -45.40 -2.36
CA GLY A 22 23.39 -44.98 -3.58
C GLY A 22 22.30 -43.92 -3.38
N GLY A 23 22.06 -43.47 -2.15
CA GLY A 23 20.97 -42.55 -1.80
C GLY A 23 21.32 -41.06 -1.90
N CYS A 24 21.99 -40.61 -2.96
CA CYS A 24 22.06 -39.18 -3.26
C CYS A 24 20.83 -38.80 -4.09
N GLY A 25 19.83 -38.18 -3.47
CA GLY A 25 18.72 -37.56 -4.20
C GLY A 25 19.26 -36.51 -5.17
N ALA A 26 19.24 -36.81 -6.46
CA ALA A 26 19.57 -35.85 -7.49
C ALA A 26 18.39 -34.88 -7.65
N ILE A 27 18.54 -33.65 -7.16
CA ILE A 27 17.61 -32.58 -7.47
C ILE A 27 17.73 -32.31 -8.98
N PRO A 28 16.63 -32.38 -9.76
CA PRO A 28 16.66 -32.07 -11.18
C PRO A 28 17.15 -30.63 -11.37
N ARG A 29 18.31 -30.44 -12.00
CA ARG A 29 18.84 -29.09 -12.33
C ARG A 29 18.25 -28.51 -13.62
N SER A 30 17.30 -29.23 -14.22
CA SER A 30 16.61 -28.82 -15.43
C SER A 30 15.16 -29.26 -15.33
N GLY A 31 14.28 -28.29 -15.11
CA GLY A 31 12.87 -28.37 -15.44
C GLY A 31 12.57 -27.24 -16.43
N PRO A 32 11.51 -27.35 -17.25
CA PRO A 32 11.03 -26.21 -18.00
C PRO A 32 10.82 -25.05 -17.02
N VAL A 33 11.42 -23.90 -17.33
CA VAL A 33 11.13 -22.67 -16.59
C VAL A 33 9.68 -22.34 -16.93
N HIS A 34 8.76 -22.62 -16.01
CA HIS A 34 7.45 -22.02 -16.07
C HIS A 34 7.67 -20.54 -15.76
N ARG A 35 7.77 -19.70 -16.79
CA ARG A 35 7.27 -18.34 -16.62
C ARG A 35 5.82 -18.54 -16.24
N HIS A 36 5.49 -18.21 -14.99
CA HIS A 36 4.16 -17.67 -14.79
C HIS A 36 4.06 -16.57 -15.84
N ALA A 37 3.16 -16.74 -16.81
CA ALA A 37 2.72 -15.57 -17.53
C ALA A 37 2.35 -14.58 -16.44
N GLU A 38 2.93 -13.38 -16.46
CA GLU A 38 2.28 -12.25 -15.81
C GLU A 38 0.79 -12.40 -16.13
N PRO A 39 -0.09 -12.33 -15.12
CA PRO A 39 -1.50 -12.52 -15.37
C PRO A 39 -1.83 -11.64 -16.56
N THR A 40 -2.13 -12.28 -17.70
CA THR A 40 -2.61 -11.58 -18.86
C THR A 40 -3.89 -10.98 -18.35
N ARG A 41 -3.85 -9.70 -17.95
CA ARG A 41 -5.04 -8.92 -17.68
C ARG A 41 -5.76 -8.96 -19.00
N THR A 42 -6.68 -9.92 -19.14
CA THR A 42 -7.80 -9.74 -20.02
C THR A 42 -8.32 -8.37 -19.62
N THR A 43 -8.30 -7.44 -20.56
CA THR A 43 -8.99 -6.15 -20.50
C THR A 43 -10.50 -6.42 -20.48
N ALA A 44 -10.95 -7.25 -19.54
CA ALA A 44 -12.29 -7.22 -19.04
C ALA A 44 -12.19 -6.15 -17.95
N GLU A 45 -12.72 -4.98 -18.23
CA GLU A 45 -13.07 -4.04 -17.16
C GLU A 45 -13.75 -4.86 -16.06
N PRO A 46 -13.31 -4.79 -14.80
CA PRO A 46 -14.01 -5.46 -13.73
C PRO A 46 -15.39 -4.81 -13.61
N THR A 47 -16.38 -5.33 -14.33
CA THR A 47 -17.78 -5.00 -14.15
C THR A 47 -18.25 -5.71 -12.88
N TYR A 48 -17.73 -5.29 -11.73
CA TYR A 48 -18.30 -5.63 -10.43
C TYR A 48 -19.45 -4.67 -10.16
N ASP A 49 -20.54 -4.91 -10.89
CA ASP A 49 -21.78 -4.13 -10.82
C ASP A 49 -22.74 -4.77 -9.81
N VAL A 50 -22.21 -5.19 -8.65
CA VAL A 50 -23.05 -5.48 -7.48
C VAL A 50 -23.14 -4.18 -6.70
N ALA A 51 -24.01 -3.28 -7.19
CA ALA A 51 -24.38 -2.12 -6.41
C ALA A 51 -24.93 -2.62 -5.05
N PRO A 52 -24.40 -2.13 -3.92
CA PRO A 52 -24.94 -2.49 -2.63
C PRO A 52 -26.41 -2.08 -2.53
N ALA A 53 -27.17 -2.75 -1.67
CA ALA A 53 -28.56 -2.41 -1.44
C ALA A 53 -28.67 -1.15 -0.56
N GLY A 54 -29.56 -0.24 -0.94
CA GLY A 54 -29.96 0.90 -0.10
C GLY A 54 -30.77 0.48 1.14
N PRO A 55 -31.03 1.43 2.06
CA PRO A 55 -31.75 1.16 3.30
C PRO A 55 -33.17 0.65 3.05
N GLN A 56 -33.55 -0.42 3.75
CA GLN A 56 -34.90 -0.98 3.66
C GLN A 56 -35.89 -0.17 4.50
N ASP A 57 -37.12 -0.02 3.98
CA ASP A 57 -38.19 0.64 4.72
C ASP A 57 -38.48 -0.08 6.05
N GLY A 58 -38.50 0.68 7.14
CA GLY A 58 -38.76 0.16 8.49
C GLY A 58 -37.61 -0.66 9.08
N ALA A 59 -36.40 -0.61 8.49
CA ALA A 59 -35.21 -1.23 9.06
C ALA A 59 -34.94 -0.71 10.48
N ALA A 60 -34.59 -1.63 11.39
CA ALA A 60 -34.15 -1.27 12.74
C ALA A 60 -32.78 -0.56 12.71
N PRO A 61 -32.42 0.25 13.72
CA PRO A 61 -31.13 0.92 13.82
C PRO A 61 -29.91 0.06 13.48
N GLU A 62 -29.82 -1.15 14.04
CA GLU A 62 -28.70 -2.06 13.83
C GLU A 62 -28.62 -2.54 12.37
N GLN A 63 -29.78 -2.66 11.70
CA GLN A 63 -29.84 -3.02 10.29
C GLN A 63 -29.40 -1.87 9.39
N VAL A 64 -29.71 -0.62 9.76
CA VAL A 64 -29.23 0.58 9.07
C VAL A 64 -27.71 0.68 9.17
N ILE A 65 -27.14 0.51 10.37
CA ILE A 65 -25.67 0.55 10.56
C ILE A 65 -24.98 -0.56 9.78
N ARG A 66 -25.47 -1.81 9.85
CA ARG A 66 -24.88 -2.92 9.08
C ARG A 66 -25.01 -2.72 7.58
N GLY A 67 -26.14 -2.19 7.11
CA GLY A 67 -26.36 -1.87 5.70
C GLY A 67 -25.42 -0.78 5.20
N PHE A 68 -25.19 0.27 6.00
CA PHE A 68 -24.19 1.32 5.72
C PHE A 68 -22.79 0.73 5.54
N LEU A 69 -22.35 -0.11 6.47
CA LEU A 69 -21.02 -0.75 6.41
C LEU A 69 -20.89 -1.65 5.18
N ALA A 70 -21.92 -2.45 4.89
CA ALA A 70 -21.95 -3.27 3.68
C ALA A 70 -21.94 -2.42 2.40
N ALA A 71 -22.65 -1.28 2.40
CA ALA A 71 -22.66 -0.34 1.30
C ALA A 71 -21.32 0.39 1.08
N GLY A 72 -20.44 0.39 2.07
CA GLY A 72 -19.04 0.84 1.91
C GLY A 72 -18.25 0.06 0.85
N THR A 73 -18.73 -1.11 0.42
CA THR A 73 -18.15 -1.84 -0.72
C THR A 73 -18.41 -1.16 -2.06
N GLY A 74 -19.43 -0.30 -2.21
CA GLY A 74 -19.75 0.39 -3.47
C GLY A 74 -19.29 1.83 -3.48
N VAL A 75 -18.10 2.14 -4.03
CA VAL A 75 -17.62 3.54 -4.18
C VAL A 75 -18.30 4.31 -5.30
N GLY A 76 -19.11 3.66 -6.14
CA GLY A 76 -19.70 4.29 -7.31
C GLY A 76 -20.41 5.60 -6.94
N ASP A 77 -20.19 6.64 -7.75
CA ASP A 77 -20.72 8.00 -7.51
C ASP A 77 -20.46 8.50 -6.09
N ASP A 78 -19.21 8.41 -5.62
CA ASP A 78 -18.78 8.84 -4.28
C ASP A 78 -19.57 8.16 -3.16
N TYR A 79 -19.63 6.83 -3.22
CA TYR A 79 -20.32 5.98 -2.25
C TYR A 79 -21.81 6.35 -2.08
N SER A 80 -22.45 6.74 -3.17
CA SER A 80 -23.83 7.24 -3.21
C SER A 80 -24.83 6.38 -2.41
N VAL A 81 -24.76 5.05 -2.53
CA VAL A 81 -25.62 4.12 -1.79
C VAL A 81 -25.34 4.14 -0.28
N ALA A 82 -24.07 4.20 0.14
CA ALA A 82 -23.74 4.31 1.56
C ALA A 82 -24.29 5.61 2.15
N ARG A 83 -24.23 6.71 1.37
CA ARG A 83 -24.79 8.01 1.75
C ARG A 83 -26.31 7.97 1.96
N GLU A 84 -27.05 7.05 1.33
CA GLU A 84 -28.50 6.89 1.55
C GLU A 84 -28.85 6.43 2.99
N TYR A 85 -27.92 5.78 3.69
CA TYR A 85 -28.10 5.37 5.09
C TYR A 85 -27.88 6.52 6.08
N LEU A 86 -27.25 7.61 5.63
CA LEU A 86 -26.90 8.76 6.46
C LEU A 86 -28.05 9.78 6.49
N THR A 87 -28.05 10.64 7.50
CA THR A 87 -28.84 11.88 7.48
C THR A 87 -28.36 12.79 6.36
N PRO A 88 -29.20 13.68 5.80
CA PRO A 88 -28.76 14.63 4.77
C PRO A 88 -27.56 15.48 5.19
N GLU A 89 -27.50 15.86 6.47
CA GLU A 89 -26.41 16.65 7.03
C GLU A 89 -25.10 15.85 7.04
N LEU A 90 -25.10 14.63 7.58
CA LEU A 90 -23.90 13.79 7.61
C LEU A 90 -23.51 13.32 6.20
N ALA A 91 -24.47 13.01 5.33
CA ALA A 91 -24.23 12.64 3.94
C ALA A 91 -23.47 13.71 3.16
N ALA A 92 -23.59 14.98 3.51
CA ALA A 92 -22.90 16.08 2.85
C ALA A 92 -21.45 16.27 3.33
N THR A 93 -21.12 15.82 4.55
CA THR A 93 -19.82 16.04 5.18
C THR A 93 -19.01 14.76 5.41
N TRP A 94 -19.62 13.59 5.23
CA TRP A 94 -18.92 12.32 5.42
C TRP A 94 -17.85 12.10 4.35
N HIS A 95 -16.64 11.79 4.80
CA HIS A 95 -15.44 11.59 3.99
C HIS A 95 -15.05 10.10 3.94
N PRO A 96 -15.58 9.32 2.99
CA PRO A 96 -15.30 7.88 2.89
C PRO A 96 -13.83 7.55 2.59
N ASP A 97 -13.11 8.49 1.96
CA ASP A 97 -11.71 8.37 1.57
C ASP A 97 -10.74 8.81 2.66
N ALA A 98 -11.20 9.32 3.81
CA ALA A 98 -10.32 9.71 4.90
C ALA A 98 -9.50 8.53 5.45
N ARG A 99 -10.12 7.33 5.53
CA ARG A 99 -9.42 6.05 5.78
C ARG A 99 -10.29 4.85 5.43
N THR A 100 -9.65 3.73 5.12
CA THR A 100 -10.26 2.41 4.97
C THR A 100 -9.74 1.47 6.04
N ILE A 101 -10.64 0.84 6.80
CA ILE A 101 -10.31 -0.15 7.81
C ILE A 101 -10.57 -1.53 7.24
N VAL A 102 -9.52 -2.33 7.11
CA VAL A 102 -9.62 -3.73 6.73
C VAL A 102 -9.75 -4.55 8.00
N HIS A 103 -10.88 -5.25 8.18
CA HIS A 103 -11.11 -6.05 9.38
C HIS A 103 -10.93 -7.55 9.12
N ARG A 104 -10.71 -8.30 10.19
CA ARG A 104 -10.75 -9.76 10.25
C ARG A 104 -11.81 -10.18 11.25
N GLY A 105 -12.36 -11.38 11.03
CA GLY A 105 -13.44 -11.90 11.87
C GLY A 105 -14.73 -11.08 11.76
N GLU A 106 -15.68 -11.40 12.63
CA GLU A 106 -17.00 -10.79 12.64
C GLU A 106 -17.02 -9.56 13.56
N PRO A 107 -17.38 -8.36 13.06
CA PRO A 107 -17.58 -7.19 13.90
C PRO A 107 -18.72 -7.40 14.90
N SER A 108 -18.56 -6.87 16.11
CA SER A 108 -19.59 -6.89 17.15
C SER A 108 -20.23 -5.51 17.27
N LEU A 109 -21.51 -5.41 16.94
CA LEU A 109 -22.32 -4.19 17.10
C LEU A 109 -23.23 -4.33 18.33
N VAL A 110 -23.12 -3.42 19.28
CA VAL A 110 -23.92 -3.40 20.51
C VAL A 110 -24.50 -2.01 20.79
N PRO A 111 -25.71 -1.91 21.36
CA PRO A 111 -26.23 -0.63 21.83
C PRO A 111 -25.41 -0.10 23.02
N ARG A 112 -25.32 1.23 23.15
CA ARG A 112 -24.69 1.90 24.29
C ARG A 112 -25.73 2.20 25.39
N LEU A 113 -25.29 2.91 26.43
CA LEU A 113 -26.14 3.29 27.57
C LEU A 113 -27.19 4.34 27.21
N GLU A 114 -26.84 5.24 26.28
CA GLU A 114 -27.76 6.25 25.76
C GLU A 114 -28.59 5.64 24.63
N GLU A 115 -29.83 6.11 24.49
CA GLU A 115 -30.73 5.63 23.44
C GLU A 115 -30.18 6.03 22.07
N ASN A 116 -30.33 5.15 21.07
CA ASN A 116 -29.93 5.36 19.69
C ASN A 116 -28.42 5.52 19.44
N GLU A 117 -27.59 5.26 20.44
CA GLU A 117 -26.15 5.16 20.30
C GLU A 117 -25.71 3.70 20.18
N TYR A 118 -24.78 3.43 19.28
CA TYR A 118 -24.25 2.10 18.99
C TYR A 118 -22.74 2.10 18.97
N ARG A 119 -22.16 0.97 19.37
CA ARG A 119 -20.72 0.73 19.35
C ARG A 119 -20.41 -0.52 18.57
N MET A 120 -19.56 -0.38 17.56
CA MET A 120 -18.97 -1.49 16.84
C MET A 120 -17.55 -1.73 17.34
N SER A 121 -17.21 -2.99 17.62
CA SER A 121 -15.85 -3.45 17.89
C SER A 121 -15.42 -4.44 16.81
N LEU A 122 -14.22 -4.26 16.26
CA LEU A 122 -13.69 -5.10 15.20
C LEU A 122 -12.21 -5.40 15.41
N GLU A 123 -11.77 -6.59 15.00
CA GLU A 123 -10.35 -6.90 14.89
C GLU A 123 -9.81 -6.32 13.57
N VAL A 124 -8.78 -5.50 13.66
CA VAL A 124 -8.23 -4.76 12.52
C VAL A 124 -7.04 -5.51 11.92
N ALA A 125 -7.09 -5.68 10.62
CA ALA A 125 -6.06 -6.29 9.81
C ALA A 125 -5.03 -5.28 9.31
N ALA A 126 -5.54 -4.17 8.80
CA ALA A 126 -4.80 -3.07 8.25
C ALA A 126 -5.68 -1.81 8.22
N VAL A 127 -5.05 -0.66 8.16
CA VAL A 127 -5.71 0.63 7.90
C VAL A 127 -5.01 1.26 6.70
N VAL A 128 -5.78 1.71 5.72
CA VAL A 128 -5.28 2.56 4.63
C VAL A 128 -5.72 3.99 4.92
N ASP A 129 -4.80 4.95 4.95
CA ASP A 129 -5.15 6.36 5.12
C ASP A 129 -5.60 7.01 3.80
N GLY A 130 -6.09 8.26 3.85
CA GLY A 130 -6.52 8.98 2.65
C GLY A 130 -5.42 9.32 1.63
N THR A 131 -4.15 9.07 1.96
CA THR A 131 -3.04 9.16 1.00
C THR A 131 -2.64 7.79 0.43
N GLY A 132 -3.38 6.74 0.79
CA GLY A 132 -3.16 5.37 0.34
C GLY A 132 -2.05 4.63 1.09
N VAL A 133 -1.48 5.16 2.17
CA VAL A 133 -0.49 4.40 2.97
C VAL A 133 -1.21 3.29 3.71
N ILE A 134 -0.75 2.05 3.53
CA ILE A 134 -1.25 0.91 4.29
C ILE A 134 -0.42 0.67 5.55
N GLU A 135 -1.08 0.68 6.70
CA GLU A 135 -0.52 0.24 7.98
C GLU A 135 -1.10 -1.12 8.36
N ARG A 136 -0.28 -2.18 8.29
CA ARG A 136 -0.69 -3.52 8.73
C ARG A 136 -0.67 -3.63 10.25
N LYS A 137 -1.72 -4.20 10.83
CA LYS A 137 -1.85 -4.38 12.27
C LYS A 137 -1.55 -5.83 12.69
N PRO A 138 -0.94 -6.03 13.88
CA PRO A 138 -0.71 -7.36 14.42
C PRO A 138 -2.05 -8.05 14.76
N ALA A 139 -2.03 -9.38 14.86
CA ALA A 139 -3.21 -10.14 15.27
C ALA A 139 -3.72 -9.70 16.66
N GLY A 140 -5.04 -9.63 16.82
CA GLY A 140 -5.69 -9.15 18.05
C GLY A 140 -5.69 -7.62 18.23
N ALA A 141 -5.15 -6.84 17.30
CA ALA A 141 -5.39 -5.40 17.27
C ALA A 141 -6.88 -5.14 17.04
N ALA A 142 -7.48 -4.27 17.85
CA ALA A 142 -8.91 -3.97 17.77
C ALA A 142 -9.15 -2.47 17.68
N GLU A 143 -10.23 -2.09 17.02
CA GLU A 143 -10.71 -0.72 16.92
C GLU A 143 -12.20 -0.66 17.27
N VAL A 144 -12.62 0.50 17.77
CA VAL A 144 -13.99 0.78 18.19
C VAL A 144 -14.51 1.94 17.35
N LEU A 145 -15.67 1.75 16.72
CA LEU A 145 -16.38 2.75 15.93
C LEU A 145 -17.74 3.01 16.60
N ASP A 146 -18.02 4.27 16.90
CA ASP A 146 -19.29 4.69 17.49
C ASP A 146 -20.22 5.25 16.41
N PHE A 147 -21.52 5.05 16.57
CA PHE A 147 -22.55 5.49 15.63
C PHE A 147 -23.76 6.02 16.39
N ASP A 148 -24.31 7.12 15.89
CA ASP A 148 -25.58 7.65 16.38
C ASP A 148 -26.62 7.55 15.27
N VAL A 149 -27.86 7.19 15.65
CA VAL A 149 -28.98 7.16 14.70
C VAL A 149 -30.14 8.03 15.14
N VAL A 150 -30.89 8.55 14.16
CA VAL A 150 -32.08 9.35 14.37
C VAL A 150 -33.16 8.97 13.36
N GLN A 151 -34.41 9.36 13.62
CA GLN A 151 -35.47 9.21 12.63
C GLN A 151 -35.55 10.44 11.72
N VAL A 152 -35.54 10.19 10.41
CA VAL A 152 -35.81 11.16 9.35
C VAL A 152 -37.01 10.63 8.57
N ASP A 153 -38.10 11.41 8.53
CA ASP A 153 -39.36 11.03 7.86
C ASP A 153 -39.90 9.64 8.26
N GLY A 154 -39.72 9.26 9.53
CA GLY A 154 -40.16 7.98 10.08
C GLY A 154 -39.26 6.79 9.72
N GLN A 155 -38.09 7.03 9.11
CA GLN A 155 -37.08 6.03 8.80
C GLN A 155 -35.80 6.29 9.61
N TRP A 156 -35.12 5.23 10.08
CA TRP A 156 -33.84 5.38 10.78
C TRP A 156 -32.72 5.76 9.81
N ARG A 157 -31.89 6.73 10.21
CA ARG A 157 -30.71 7.22 9.48
C ARG A 157 -29.57 7.48 10.46
N ILE A 158 -28.34 7.36 9.99
CA ILE A 158 -27.13 7.60 10.79
C ILE A 158 -26.84 9.10 10.84
N SER A 159 -26.79 9.67 12.04
CA SER A 159 -26.50 11.08 12.28
C SER A 159 -25.03 11.34 12.63
N ASP A 160 -24.34 10.34 13.17
CA ASP A 160 -22.90 10.40 13.44
C ASP A 160 -22.26 9.06 13.08
N ALA A 161 -21.13 9.13 12.38
CA ALA A 161 -20.30 7.99 12.03
C ALA A 161 -18.86 8.46 11.76
N PRO A 162 -17.86 7.57 11.93
CA PRO A 162 -16.50 7.87 11.53
C PRO A 162 -16.39 8.10 10.02
N ASP A 163 -15.52 9.03 9.64
CA ASP A 163 -15.05 9.20 8.26
C ASP A 163 -14.15 8.03 7.88
N ALA A 164 -14.76 6.88 7.63
CA ALA A 164 -14.09 5.66 7.28
C ALA A 164 -15.00 4.72 6.48
N THR A 165 -14.37 3.95 5.60
CA THR A 165 -14.98 2.73 5.06
C THR A 165 -14.44 1.51 5.81
N VAL A 166 -15.26 0.47 5.93
CA VAL A 166 -14.89 -0.77 6.62
C VAL A 166 -15.08 -1.92 5.66
N LEU A 167 -14.01 -2.65 5.38
CA LEU A 167 -13.99 -3.72 4.38
C LEU A 167 -13.47 -5.02 4.99
N THR A 168 -13.97 -6.15 4.49
CA THR A 168 -13.29 -7.42 4.73
C THR A 168 -11.95 -7.45 3.97
N ALA A 169 -11.06 -8.38 4.34
CA ALA A 169 -9.83 -8.58 3.58
C ALA A 169 -10.09 -8.95 2.11
N THR A 170 -11.16 -9.71 1.85
CA THR A 170 -11.56 -10.10 0.49
C THR A 170 -12.06 -8.90 -0.31
N ASP A 171 -12.97 -8.11 0.25
CA ASP A 171 -13.47 -6.91 -0.45
C ASP A 171 -12.33 -5.92 -0.72
N PHE A 172 -11.40 -5.76 0.23
CA PHE A 172 -10.23 -4.90 0.03
C PHE A 172 -9.37 -5.36 -1.15
N GLU A 173 -9.07 -6.66 -1.27
CA GLU A 173 -8.30 -7.22 -2.38
C GLU A 173 -9.03 -7.10 -3.73
N GLU A 174 -10.36 -7.08 -3.73
CA GLU A 174 -11.18 -6.90 -4.95
C GLU A 174 -11.32 -5.43 -5.35
N ILE A 175 -11.29 -4.51 -4.38
CA ILE A 175 -11.61 -3.09 -4.58
C ILE A 175 -10.36 -2.22 -4.77
N PHE A 176 -9.26 -2.55 -4.08
CA PHE A 176 -8.06 -1.72 -4.03
C PHE A 176 -6.93 -2.32 -4.86
N GLU A 177 -6.24 -1.45 -5.59
CA GLU A 177 -5.01 -1.80 -6.29
C GLU A 177 -3.81 -1.04 -5.71
N PRO A 178 -2.62 -1.69 -5.68
CA PRO A 178 -1.39 -1.02 -5.32
C PRO A 178 -0.83 -0.21 -6.51
N HIS A 179 -0.49 1.05 -6.26
CA HIS A 179 0.18 1.96 -7.19
C HIS A 179 1.50 2.44 -6.60
N GLN A 180 2.48 2.72 -7.46
CA GLN A 180 3.78 3.24 -7.03
C GLN A 180 3.81 4.75 -7.26
N LEU A 181 3.91 5.51 -6.18
CA LEU A 181 4.28 6.92 -6.25
C LEU A 181 5.80 7.01 -6.19
N TYR A 182 6.38 7.98 -6.88
CA TYR A 182 7.84 8.12 -6.91
C TYR A 182 8.26 9.42 -6.24
N PHE A 183 9.29 9.35 -5.40
CA PHE A 183 9.92 10.49 -4.74
C PHE A 183 11.42 10.45 -5.01
N ALA A 184 12.04 11.62 -5.17
CA ALA A 184 13.47 11.69 -5.44
C ALA A 184 14.27 11.30 -4.20
N ASP A 185 15.39 10.59 -4.35
CA ASP A 185 16.32 10.38 -3.25
C ASP A 185 17.04 11.70 -2.84
N THR A 186 17.92 11.63 -1.85
CA THR A 186 18.50 12.82 -1.22
C THR A 186 19.42 13.61 -2.15
N ASP A 187 20.08 12.96 -3.11
CA ASP A 187 20.90 13.63 -4.13
C ASP A 187 20.17 13.86 -5.46
N GLU A 188 18.87 13.52 -5.50
CA GLU A 188 17.96 13.68 -6.63
C GLU A 188 18.44 12.96 -7.91
N SER A 189 19.21 11.89 -7.73
CA SER A 189 19.75 11.08 -8.83
C SER A 189 18.86 9.88 -9.17
N ASN A 190 18.05 9.41 -8.21
CA ASN A 190 17.13 8.30 -8.40
C ASN A 190 15.74 8.62 -7.86
N PHE A 191 14.77 7.79 -8.25
CA PHE A 191 13.44 7.79 -7.68
C PHE A 191 13.19 6.54 -6.86
N VAL A 192 12.65 6.74 -5.66
CA VAL A 192 12.25 5.67 -4.74
C VAL A 192 10.76 5.46 -4.87
N ALA A 193 10.37 4.20 -5.10
CA ALA A 193 8.97 3.80 -5.13
C ALA A 193 8.36 3.82 -3.71
N ASP A 194 7.19 4.43 -3.60
CA ASP A 194 6.34 4.51 -2.43
C ASP A 194 4.99 3.84 -2.75
N PRO A 195 4.79 2.56 -2.36
CA PRO A 195 3.57 1.83 -2.68
C PRO A 195 2.36 2.36 -1.92
N ARG A 196 1.32 2.76 -2.63
CA ARG A 196 0.03 3.24 -2.10
C ARG A 196 -1.13 2.38 -2.60
N TRP A 197 -2.19 2.28 -1.82
CA TRP A 197 -3.40 1.53 -2.16
C TRP A 197 -4.55 2.49 -2.44
N PHE A 198 -5.16 2.39 -3.62
CA PHE A 198 -6.30 3.21 -4.01
C PHE A 198 -7.44 2.34 -4.56
N PRO A 199 -8.70 2.75 -4.39
CA PRO A 199 -9.83 2.03 -4.96
C PRO A 199 -9.92 2.23 -6.50
N ASP A 200 -10.15 1.16 -7.25
CA ASP A 200 -10.11 1.10 -8.73
C ASP A 200 -11.33 1.73 -9.45
N ARG A 201 -11.74 2.96 -9.09
CA ARG A 201 -13.11 3.42 -9.42
C ARG A 201 -13.39 4.94 -9.35
N THR A 202 -12.57 5.72 -8.66
CA THR A 202 -12.40 7.18 -8.91
C THR A 202 -11.29 7.33 -9.95
N PRO A 203 -11.15 8.38 -10.80
CA PRO A 203 -10.01 8.43 -11.72
C PRO A 203 -8.74 8.29 -10.87
N VAL A 204 -8.10 7.12 -10.97
CA VAL A 204 -7.04 6.70 -10.04
C VAL A 204 -5.86 7.67 -10.14
N SER A 205 -5.73 8.31 -11.31
CA SER A 205 -4.88 9.48 -11.56
C SER A 205 -5.03 10.56 -10.50
N THR A 206 -6.26 10.89 -10.10
CA THR A 206 -6.56 11.91 -9.09
C THR A 206 -6.07 11.46 -7.72
N SER A 207 -6.32 10.21 -7.33
CA SER A 207 -5.86 9.66 -6.05
C SER A 207 -4.33 9.58 -5.97
N ILE A 208 -3.68 9.16 -7.06
CA ILE A 208 -2.22 9.15 -7.18
C ILE A 208 -1.65 10.56 -6.99
N VAL A 209 -2.18 11.56 -7.71
CA VAL A 209 -1.67 12.93 -7.61
C VAL A 209 -1.95 13.53 -6.22
N ARG A 210 -3.12 13.30 -5.63
CA ARG A 210 -3.40 13.71 -4.24
C ARG A 210 -2.44 13.07 -3.24
N GLY A 211 -2.20 11.76 -3.37
CA GLY A 211 -1.24 11.05 -2.54
C GLY A 211 0.19 11.61 -2.71
N LEU A 212 0.56 11.97 -3.94
CA LEU A 212 1.87 12.54 -4.26
C LEU A 212 2.06 13.93 -3.64
N LEU A 213 1.04 14.80 -3.75
CA LEU A 213 1.02 16.12 -3.11
C LEU A 213 0.95 16.06 -1.58
N GLY A 214 0.38 14.97 -1.04
CA GLY A 214 0.43 14.65 0.40
C GLY A 214 1.82 14.31 0.92
N GLY A 215 2.78 14.10 0.02
CA GLY A 215 4.17 13.82 0.34
C GLY A 215 4.48 12.34 0.59
N PRO A 216 5.76 12.03 0.88
CA PRO A 216 6.21 10.66 1.04
C PRO A 216 5.62 10.00 2.30
N ALA A 217 5.47 8.68 2.24
CA ALA A 217 4.93 7.93 3.37
C ALA A 217 5.81 8.12 4.62
N PRO A 218 5.25 8.02 5.84
CA PRO A 218 6.00 8.26 7.07
C PRO A 218 7.31 7.45 7.20
N TYR A 219 7.35 6.24 6.63
CA TYR A 219 8.54 5.39 6.63
C TYR A 219 9.65 5.81 5.64
N LEU A 220 9.37 6.73 4.70
CA LEU A 220 10.36 7.31 3.77
C LEU A 220 10.80 8.72 4.17
N ARG A 221 10.19 9.31 5.20
CA ARG A 221 10.48 10.69 5.62
C ARG A 221 11.96 10.84 5.95
N GLY A 222 12.61 11.82 5.32
CA GLY A 222 14.03 12.11 5.49
C GLY A 222 14.98 11.31 4.60
N ALA A 223 14.49 10.26 3.91
CA ALA A 223 15.26 9.54 2.89
C ALA A 223 14.99 10.06 1.47
N VAL A 224 13.81 10.65 1.26
CA VAL A 224 13.34 11.14 -0.04
C VAL A 224 12.85 12.59 0.05
N SER A 225 12.78 13.24 -1.10
CA SER A 225 12.27 14.59 -1.27
C SER A 225 11.16 14.62 -2.35
N THR A 226 10.38 15.70 -2.35
CA THR A 226 9.37 15.96 -3.38
C THR A 226 9.73 17.24 -4.13
N ALA A 227 9.44 17.26 -5.42
CA ALA A 227 9.62 18.42 -6.28
C ALA A 227 8.55 19.50 -6.06
N PHE A 228 7.43 19.17 -5.40
CA PHE A 228 6.34 20.12 -5.17
C PHE A 228 6.67 21.03 -3.98
N PRO A 229 6.61 22.37 -4.16
CA PRO A 229 6.68 23.30 -3.04
C PRO A 229 5.61 23.02 -1.98
N ALA A 230 5.94 23.27 -0.72
CA ALA A 230 5.00 23.10 0.39
C ALA A 230 3.75 23.96 0.18
N GLY A 231 2.57 23.36 0.38
CA GLY A 231 1.28 24.02 0.14
C GLY A 231 0.79 23.94 -1.31
N THR A 232 1.49 23.24 -2.19
CA THR A 232 0.97 22.91 -3.53
C THR A 232 -0.30 22.06 -3.41
N THR A 233 -1.35 22.43 -4.12
CA THR A 233 -2.61 21.69 -4.17
C THR A 233 -3.06 21.47 -5.61
N LEU A 234 -3.96 20.51 -5.83
CA LEU A 234 -4.73 20.48 -7.07
C LEU A 234 -5.62 21.72 -7.15
N ALA A 235 -5.60 22.43 -8.28
CA ALA A 235 -6.53 23.53 -8.54
C ALA A 235 -7.93 23.02 -8.92
N GLY A 236 -7.98 21.87 -9.60
CA GLY A 236 -9.22 21.18 -9.97
C GLY A 236 -9.64 20.08 -8.98
N SER A 237 -10.86 19.58 -9.14
CA SER A 237 -11.39 18.45 -8.34
C SER A 237 -10.96 17.07 -8.87
N ALA A 238 -10.31 17.00 -10.04
CA ALA A 238 -9.91 15.75 -10.68
C ALA A 238 -8.70 15.94 -11.60
N VAL A 239 -8.02 14.84 -11.89
CA VAL A 239 -6.97 14.71 -12.92
C VAL A 239 -7.56 13.90 -14.08
N PRO A 240 -8.22 14.55 -15.07
CA PRO A 240 -8.81 13.85 -16.19
C PRO A 240 -7.74 13.26 -17.11
N VAL A 241 -8.01 12.07 -17.64
CA VAL A 241 -7.19 11.44 -18.68
C VAL A 241 -7.95 11.46 -20.00
N ARG A 242 -7.42 12.13 -21.01
CA ARG A 242 -8.04 12.25 -22.35
C ARG A 242 -7.03 11.90 -23.42
N ASN A 243 -7.37 10.96 -24.30
CA ASN A 243 -6.52 10.51 -25.41
C ASN A 243 -5.10 10.11 -24.98
N GLY A 244 -4.94 9.58 -23.76
CA GLY A 244 -3.63 9.21 -23.22
C GLY A 244 -2.94 10.31 -22.39
N THR A 245 -3.44 11.54 -22.38
CA THR A 245 -2.81 12.63 -21.61
C THR A 245 -3.55 12.85 -20.30
N ALA A 246 -2.84 12.79 -19.18
CA ALA A 246 -3.34 13.19 -17.87
C ALA A 246 -3.10 14.70 -17.68
N THR A 247 -4.17 15.48 -17.54
CA THR A 247 -4.07 16.93 -17.30
C THR A 247 -4.02 17.20 -15.80
N VAL A 248 -2.88 17.68 -15.30
CA VAL A 248 -2.66 17.98 -13.89
C VAL A 248 -2.58 19.49 -13.71
N GLU A 249 -3.63 20.07 -13.14
CA GLU A 249 -3.68 21.51 -12.84
C GLU A 249 -3.41 21.74 -11.35
N LEU A 250 -2.34 22.47 -11.06
CA LEU A 250 -1.88 22.77 -9.70
C LEU A 250 -2.05 24.25 -9.38
N SER A 251 -2.24 24.54 -8.10
CA SER A 251 -1.96 25.85 -7.52
C SER A 251 -0.67 25.72 -6.71
N VAL A 252 0.37 26.42 -7.15
CA VAL A 252 1.73 26.33 -6.59
C VAL A 252 2.07 27.67 -5.94
N PRO A 253 2.26 27.73 -4.61
CA PRO A 253 2.69 28.96 -3.94
C PRO A 253 4.01 29.49 -4.50
N ASP A 254 4.09 30.81 -4.73
CA ASP A 254 5.27 31.52 -5.22
C ASP A 254 5.87 30.91 -6.51
N PHE A 255 5.02 30.39 -7.40
CA PHE A 255 5.45 29.78 -8.65
C PHE A 255 6.27 30.76 -9.53
N ASP A 256 7.50 30.35 -9.87
CA ASP A 256 8.35 31.04 -10.84
C ASP A 256 8.42 30.24 -12.15
N PRO A 257 7.74 30.67 -13.22
CA PRO A 257 7.76 29.97 -14.51
C PRO A 257 9.14 29.96 -15.16
N ALA A 258 10.08 30.83 -14.75
CA ALA A 258 11.44 30.84 -15.26
C ALA A 258 12.33 29.74 -14.65
N ASN A 259 11.89 29.09 -13.56
CA ASN A 259 12.62 28.00 -12.93
C ASN A 259 12.34 26.65 -13.63
N ILE A 260 12.90 26.52 -14.83
CA ILE A 260 12.73 25.34 -15.70
C ILE A 260 13.15 24.04 -15.00
N GLU A 261 14.13 24.08 -14.11
CA GLU A 261 14.59 22.89 -13.39
C GLU A 261 13.52 22.36 -12.43
N THR A 262 12.92 23.22 -11.60
CA THR A 262 11.81 22.82 -10.71
C THR A 262 10.59 22.36 -11.52
N ASN A 263 10.28 23.03 -12.63
CA ASN A 263 9.19 22.64 -13.53
C ASN A 263 9.36 21.21 -14.05
N ARG A 264 10.59 20.86 -14.48
CA ARG A 264 10.92 19.50 -14.94
C ARG A 264 10.80 18.49 -13.83
N ARG A 265 11.33 18.77 -12.64
CA ARG A 265 11.24 17.84 -11.51
C ARG A 265 9.79 17.56 -11.09
N MET A 266 8.93 18.59 -11.09
CA MET A 266 7.50 18.39 -10.84
C MET A 266 6.85 17.51 -11.91
N HIS A 267 7.16 17.78 -13.19
CA HIS A 267 6.65 16.97 -14.31
C HIS A 267 7.14 15.52 -14.24
N ASP A 268 8.44 15.29 -14.09
CA ASP A 268 9.05 13.96 -14.00
C ASP A 268 8.44 13.15 -12.85
N GLN A 269 8.24 13.78 -11.69
CA GLN A 269 7.62 13.11 -10.53
C GLN A 269 6.15 12.69 -10.81
N LEU A 270 5.38 13.53 -11.52
CA LEU A 270 4.01 13.19 -11.96
C LEU A 270 4.02 12.08 -13.00
N ALA A 271 4.84 12.22 -14.05
CA ALA A 271 4.95 11.27 -15.15
C ALA A 271 5.32 9.88 -14.63
N LEU A 272 6.33 9.80 -13.75
CA LEU A 272 6.73 8.53 -13.14
C LEU A 272 5.62 7.90 -12.30
N SER A 273 4.90 8.70 -11.51
CA SER A 273 3.85 8.17 -10.63
C SER A 273 2.59 7.75 -11.40
N LEU A 274 2.28 8.44 -12.50
CA LEU A 274 1.12 8.15 -13.34
C LEU A 274 1.39 7.06 -14.39
N ARG A 275 2.65 6.75 -14.72
CA ARG A 275 3.03 5.75 -15.74
C ARG A 275 2.46 4.35 -15.51
N SER A 276 2.12 4.02 -14.26
CA SER A 276 1.54 2.72 -13.92
C SER A 276 0.12 2.54 -14.49
N LEU A 277 -0.54 3.65 -14.83
CA LEU A 277 -1.84 3.66 -15.46
C LEU A 277 -1.67 3.44 -16.97
N THR A 278 -2.19 2.33 -17.48
CA THR A 278 -2.12 1.99 -18.92
C THR A 278 -2.87 2.99 -19.82
N SER A 279 -3.78 3.78 -19.24
CA SER A 279 -4.51 4.85 -19.92
C SER A 279 -3.71 6.15 -20.04
N VAL A 280 -2.55 6.27 -19.38
CA VAL A 280 -1.71 7.47 -19.37
C VAL A 280 -0.42 7.20 -20.14
N ASN A 281 -0.21 7.96 -21.20
CA ASN A 281 1.00 7.99 -22.02
C ASN A 281 1.79 9.29 -21.85
N ASP A 282 1.13 10.36 -21.41
CA ASP A 282 1.68 11.72 -21.32
C ASP A 282 1.04 12.47 -20.14
N VAL A 283 1.74 13.48 -19.62
CA VAL A 283 1.27 14.35 -18.55
C VAL A 283 1.36 15.80 -19.01
N GLU A 284 0.23 16.49 -18.99
CA GLU A 284 0.18 17.93 -19.19
C GLU A 284 0.14 18.62 -17.82
N LEU A 285 1.20 19.37 -17.49
CA LEU A 285 1.28 20.14 -16.25
C LEU A 285 0.84 21.58 -16.48
N LEU A 286 -0.15 22.02 -15.70
CA LEU A 286 -0.62 23.40 -15.65
C LEU A 286 -0.45 23.97 -14.25
N VAL A 287 -0.14 25.26 -14.18
CA VAL A 287 -0.21 26.04 -12.94
C VAL A 287 -1.14 27.22 -13.15
N ASP A 288 -2.17 27.33 -12.31
CA ASP A 288 -3.21 28.36 -12.36
C ASP A 288 -3.79 28.56 -13.79
N GLY A 289 -4.08 27.45 -14.47
CA GLY A 289 -4.65 27.40 -15.82
C GLY A 289 -3.67 27.63 -16.97
N ALA A 290 -2.38 27.88 -16.71
CA ALA A 290 -1.35 28.08 -17.73
C ALA A 290 -0.44 26.84 -17.88
N PRO A 291 -0.17 26.36 -19.12
CA PRO A 291 0.81 25.31 -19.34
C PRO A 291 2.19 25.70 -18.80
N VAL A 292 2.84 24.76 -18.13
CA VAL A 292 4.19 24.96 -17.59
C VAL A 292 5.24 24.69 -18.67
N GLU A 293 6.14 25.65 -18.88
CA GLU A 293 7.27 25.49 -19.80
C GLU A 293 8.34 24.58 -19.19
N LEU A 294 8.70 23.51 -19.92
CA LEU A 294 9.73 22.54 -19.55
C LEU A 294 11.06 22.80 -20.27
N GLY A 295 11.14 23.84 -21.10
CA GLY A 295 12.32 24.26 -21.83
C GLY A 295 12.48 23.55 -23.17
N ALA A 296 13.09 24.26 -24.12
CA ALA A 296 13.25 23.80 -25.50
C ALA A 296 13.98 22.45 -25.60
N GLY A 297 13.38 21.51 -26.34
CA GLY A 297 13.97 20.20 -26.61
C GLY A 297 13.83 19.19 -25.46
N TRP A 298 13.08 19.53 -24.41
CA TRP A 298 12.65 18.55 -23.43
C TRP A 298 11.69 17.56 -24.09
N THR A 299 12.00 16.28 -23.96
CA THR A 299 11.16 15.15 -24.35
C THR A 299 10.95 14.32 -23.10
N ASP A 300 9.80 13.65 -22.97
CA ASP A 300 9.53 12.74 -21.85
C ASP A 300 10.77 11.92 -21.47
N ALA A 301 10.99 11.85 -20.15
CA ALA A 301 12.21 11.36 -19.52
C ALA A 301 12.74 10.08 -20.19
N ALA A 302 14.06 9.99 -20.26
CA ALA A 302 14.78 8.80 -20.72
C ALA A 302 14.19 7.51 -20.10
N PRO A 303 14.33 6.35 -20.78
CA PRO A 303 13.82 5.09 -20.25
C PRO A 303 14.22 4.91 -18.78
N VAL A 304 13.23 4.62 -17.93
CA VAL A 304 13.49 4.38 -16.51
C VAL A 304 14.33 3.11 -16.39
N GLU A 305 15.56 3.26 -15.89
CA GLU A 305 16.43 2.15 -15.58
C GLU A 305 16.20 1.73 -14.13
N ASP A 306 15.66 0.53 -13.93
CA ASP A 306 15.50 -0.01 -12.58
C ASP A 306 16.87 -0.24 -11.93
N VAL A 307 17.11 0.44 -10.82
CA VAL A 307 18.32 0.20 -10.01
C VAL A 307 18.20 -1.18 -9.37
N THR A 308 19.08 -2.10 -9.77
CA THR A 308 19.13 -3.43 -9.15
C THR A 308 19.78 -3.33 -7.78
N VAL A 309 18.96 -3.39 -6.73
CA VAL A 309 19.47 -3.54 -5.36
C VAL A 309 19.75 -5.01 -5.04
N PRO A 310 20.84 -5.33 -4.33
CA PRO A 310 21.09 -6.71 -3.88
C PRO A 310 19.92 -7.24 -3.04
N SER A 311 19.55 -8.51 -3.22
CA SER A 311 18.49 -9.17 -2.42
C SER A 311 18.89 -9.48 -0.98
N ARG A 312 20.12 -9.12 -0.60
CA ARG A 312 20.63 -9.20 0.76
C ARG A 312 19.94 -8.13 1.59
N GLN A 313 19.39 -8.51 2.72
CA GLN A 313 18.75 -7.61 3.68
C GLN A 313 19.63 -7.46 4.92
N ILE A 314 19.39 -6.42 5.70
CA ILE A 314 19.97 -6.26 7.03
C ILE A 314 18.88 -6.51 8.08
N GLY A 315 19.24 -7.22 9.13
CA GLY A 315 18.35 -7.57 10.23
C GLY A 315 19.07 -7.48 11.57
N LEU A 316 18.31 -7.74 12.64
CA LEU A 316 18.84 -7.83 14.00
C LEU A 316 18.69 -9.27 14.51
N ARG A 317 19.76 -9.79 15.10
CA ARG A 317 19.76 -11.09 15.78
C ARG A 317 20.66 -11.02 16.99
N ASP A 318 20.13 -11.42 18.15
CA ASP A 318 20.86 -11.44 19.41
C ASP A 318 21.53 -10.09 19.76
N GLY A 319 20.88 -8.97 19.40
CA GLY A 319 21.38 -7.61 19.62
C GLY A 319 22.43 -7.11 18.63
N GLY A 320 22.86 -7.94 17.68
CA GLY A 320 23.79 -7.58 16.61
C GLY A 320 23.12 -7.45 15.24
N LEU A 321 23.78 -6.72 14.34
CA LEU A 321 23.38 -6.65 12.93
C LEU A 321 23.79 -7.93 12.19
N VAL A 322 22.87 -8.48 11.41
CA VAL A 322 23.09 -9.66 10.57
C VAL A 322 22.59 -9.39 9.16
N PHE A 323 23.31 -9.87 8.15
CA PHE A 323 22.76 -10.02 6.82
C PHE A 323 21.74 -11.15 6.81
N TYR A 324 20.70 -11.01 6.00
CA TYR A 324 19.75 -12.05 5.69
C TYR A 324 19.62 -12.20 4.18
N GLN A 325 19.83 -13.41 3.66
CA GLN A 325 19.65 -13.71 2.25
C GLN A 325 19.29 -15.17 2.07
N GLY A 326 18.21 -15.46 1.31
CA GLY A 326 17.83 -16.83 0.96
C GLY A 326 17.58 -17.75 2.16
N GLY A 327 17.08 -17.23 3.28
CA GLY A 327 16.85 -18.02 4.50
C GLY A 327 18.07 -18.21 5.39
N GLN A 328 19.23 -17.69 5.02
CA GLN A 328 20.46 -17.74 5.80
C GLN A 328 20.74 -16.38 6.45
N THR A 329 21.33 -16.42 7.65
CA THR A 329 21.80 -15.23 8.37
C THR A 329 23.30 -15.27 8.54
N ASP A 330 23.99 -14.21 8.16
CA ASP A 330 25.43 -14.04 8.35
C ASP A 330 25.71 -12.81 9.21
N VAL A 331 26.62 -12.91 10.17
CA VAL A 331 27.00 -11.78 11.02
C VAL A 331 27.70 -10.71 10.18
N VAL A 332 27.33 -9.44 10.38
CA VAL A 332 28.06 -8.33 9.78
C VAL A 332 29.36 -8.13 10.55
N ASN A 333 30.48 -8.51 9.93
CA ASN A 333 31.79 -8.40 10.54
C ASN A 333 32.35 -6.98 10.41
N GLY A 334 33.21 -6.57 11.34
CA GLY A 334 33.92 -5.29 11.28
C GLY A 334 33.14 -4.08 11.80
N LEU A 335 31.93 -4.29 12.33
CA LEU A 335 31.17 -3.24 13.02
C LEU A 335 31.64 -3.07 14.47
N ALA A 336 31.48 -1.86 14.99
CA ALA A 336 31.62 -1.60 16.42
C ALA A 336 30.58 -2.41 17.21
N SER A 337 30.91 -2.77 18.46
CA SER A 337 29.93 -3.44 19.33
C SER A 337 28.73 -2.52 19.55
N LEU A 338 27.53 -3.11 19.52
CA LEU A 338 26.28 -2.43 19.84
C LEU A 338 25.92 -2.55 21.33
N ASP A 339 26.85 -3.02 22.17
CA ASP A 339 26.66 -3.11 23.62
C ASP A 339 26.24 -1.76 24.22
N GLY A 340 25.15 -1.76 24.98
CA GLY A 340 24.59 -0.55 25.58
C GLY A 340 23.55 0.18 24.70
N HIS A 341 23.40 -0.21 23.44
CA HIS A 341 22.33 0.26 22.56
C HIS A 341 21.15 -0.73 22.56
N ARG A 342 19.98 -0.24 22.12
CA ARG A 342 18.82 -1.08 21.82
C ARG A 342 18.42 -0.89 20.37
N PRO A 343 19.17 -1.50 19.42
CA PRO A 343 18.93 -1.28 18.01
C PRO A 343 17.55 -1.79 17.61
N SER A 344 16.88 -1.03 16.74
CA SER A 344 15.66 -1.38 16.02
C SER A 344 15.75 -0.82 14.59
N SER A 345 14.90 -1.33 13.69
CA SER A 345 14.79 -0.84 12.30
C SER A 345 16.15 -0.66 11.59
N PRO A 346 16.95 -1.74 11.46
CA PRO A 346 18.25 -1.64 10.81
C PRO A 346 18.11 -1.29 9.33
N ALA A 347 19.04 -0.48 8.82
CA ALA A 347 19.15 -0.11 7.42
C ALA A 347 20.61 -0.23 6.96
N MET A 348 20.80 -0.44 5.66
CA MET A 348 22.11 -0.47 5.02
C MET A 348 22.04 0.22 3.65
N ASP A 349 23.14 0.79 3.20
CA ASP A 349 23.26 1.29 1.83
C ASP A 349 23.33 0.15 0.80
N THR A 350 23.20 0.50 -0.48
CA THR A 350 23.20 -0.49 -1.59
C THR A 350 24.54 -1.23 -1.72
N ALA A 351 25.65 -0.58 -1.34
CA ALA A 351 26.98 -1.18 -1.28
C ALA A 351 27.17 -2.12 -0.07
N ALA A 352 26.31 -2.03 0.95
CA ALA A 352 26.44 -2.68 2.25
C ALA A 352 27.76 -2.33 2.97
N GLU A 353 28.16 -1.07 2.89
CA GLU A 353 29.32 -0.49 3.56
C GLU A 353 28.90 0.42 4.72
N HIS A 354 27.72 1.01 4.64
CA HIS A 354 27.16 1.88 5.68
C HIS A 354 25.92 1.25 6.29
N PHE A 355 25.82 1.31 7.63
CA PHE A 355 24.73 0.72 8.39
C PHE A 355 24.16 1.75 9.35
N ALA A 356 22.84 1.75 9.51
CA ALA A 356 22.13 2.58 10.47
C ALA A 356 21.11 1.74 11.24
N PHE A 357 20.72 2.20 12.42
CA PHE A 357 19.63 1.64 13.22
C PHE A 357 19.03 2.74 14.09
N VAL A 358 17.79 2.55 14.52
CA VAL A 358 17.15 3.39 15.53
C VAL A 358 17.55 2.87 16.90
N ASP A 359 18.05 3.74 17.79
CA ASP A 359 18.33 3.34 19.17
C ASP A 359 17.13 3.62 20.08
N ALA A 360 16.34 2.57 20.32
CA ALA A 360 15.16 2.63 21.16
C ALA A 360 15.47 2.95 22.65
N GLY A 361 16.75 2.97 23.04
CA GLY A 361 17.18 3.39 24.39
C GLY A 361 17.14 4.90 24.62
N THR A 362 17.09 5.72 23.56
CA THR A 362 17.25 7.19 23.65
C THR A 362 15.94 7.98 23.61
N GLY A 363 14.80 7.34 23.34
CA GLY A 363 13.46 7.96 23.42
C GLY A 363 13.16 9.05 22.39
N ALA A 364 13.99 9.23 21.35
CA ALA A 364 13.71 10.16 20.26
C ALA A 364 12.94 9.44 19.14
N TRP A 365 11.76 9.98 18.81
CA TRP A 365 10.96 9.67 17.63
C TRP A 365 11.14 10.78 16.59
#